data_AF-A0A935JZZ5-F1
#
_entry.id   AF-A0A935JZZ5-F1
#
_cell.length_a   1.000
_cell.length_b   1.000
_cell.length_c   1.000
_cell.angle_alpha   90.00
_cell.angle_beta   90.00
_cell.angle_gamma   90.00
#
_symmetry.space_group_name_H-M   'P 1'
#
loop_
_entity.id
_entity.type
_entity.pdbx_description
1 polymer ?
#
loop_
_entity_poly.entity_id
_entity_poly.type
_entity_poly.pdbx_seq_one_letter_code
_entity_poly.pdbx_strand_id
1 'polypeptide(L)'
;MKNQFFHWAFFVLSIAMLSACSDDDDNCTPTAVPTNIIGTWNIQIKGLGFSESGSGTFNADGTFSTVPEDLLIDGELNGKALPVKKYVADSTSVTFRAVAIDNSASIGNTVDVKSNACNKIVFDVFGGLATMTFSR
;
A
#
# COMPACT_ATOMS: atom_id res chain seq x y z
N MET A 1 6.71 -27.62 65.41
CA MET A 1 5.66 -28.05 64.46
C MET A 1 5.80 -27.19 63.22
N LYS A 2 6.05 -27.81 62.06
CA LYS A 2 6.33 -27.14 60.78
C LYS A 2 5.01 -26.97 60.02
N ASN A 3 4.61 -25.74 59.73
CA ASN A 3 3.42 -25.46 58.92
C ASN A 3 3.75 -25.59 57.43
N GLN A 4 3.18 -26.65 56.85
CA GLN A 4 2.55 -26.78 55.54
C GLN A 4 2.70 -25.54 54.62
N PHE A 5 3.52 -25.56 53.58
CA PHE A 5 3.21 -26.08 52.24
C PHE A 5 1.91 -25.53 51.61
N PHE A 6 2.10 -24.85 50.48
CA PHE A 6 1.48 -25.15 49.18
C PHE A 6 0.52 -24.11 48.59
N HIS A 7 0.81 -23.79 47.32
CA HIS A 7 -0.02 -23.09 46.34
C HIS A 7 -0.26 -21.60 46.54
N TRP A 8 0.54 -20.78 45.86
CA TRP A 8 0.08 -19.63 45.05
C TRP A 8 1.23 -19.23 44.11
N ALA A 9 1.63 -20.16 43.24
CA ALA A 9 2.37 -19.87 42.03
C ALA A 9 1.38 -20.06 40.90
N PHE A 10 0.93 -18.98 40.27
CA PHE A 10 0.42 -18.89 38.90
C PHE A 10 -0.36 -17.57 38.77
N PHE A 11 0.31 -16.49 38.40
CA PHE A 11 -0.22 -15.59 37.37
C PHE A 11 0.80 -14.50 37.04
N VAL A 12 0.91 -14.21 35.75
CA VAL A 12 1.59 -13.05 35.17
C VAL A 12 3.12 -13.09 35.24
N LEU A 13 3.76 -13.48 34.12
CA LEU A 13 4.60 -12.57 33.32
C LEU A 13 5.33 -13.38 32.21
N SER A 14 4.60 -13.86 31.21
CA SER A 14 5.17 -14.62 30.08
C SER A 14 4.69 -14.10 28.73
N ILE A 15 4.78 -12.79 28.49
CA ILE A 15 4.65 -12.23 27.14
C ILE A 15 5.77 -11.19 26.95
N ALA A 16 7.00 -11.67 26.89
CA ALA A 16 8.08 -10.99 26.19
C ALA A 16 8.19 -11.64 24.81
N MET A 17 7.22 -11.38 23.93
CA MET A 17 7.37 -11.62 22.50
C MET A 17 8.22 -10.48 21.92
N LEU A 18 9.53 -10.55 22.14
CA LEU A 18 10.49 -9.86 21.29
C LEU A 18 10.91 -10.87 20.22
N SER A 19 10.07 -11.01 19.19
CA SER A 19 10.51 -11.58 17.92
C SER A 19 11.53 -10.63 17.31
N ALA A 20 12.80 -10.88 17.62
CA ALA A 20 13.89 -10.46 16.76
C ALA A 20 13.67 -11.18 15.41
N CYS A 21 13.10 -10.48 14.44
CA CYS A 21 13.08 -10.95 13.07
C CYS A 21 14.53 -10.89 12.56
N SER A 22 15.18 -12.05 12.60
CA SER A 22 16.37 -12.33 11.80
C SER A 22 16.01 -12.21 10.32
N ASP A 23 16.97 -11.67 9.56
CA ASP A 23 17.03 -11.71 8.11
C ASP A 23 16.65 -13.11 7.58
N ASP A 24 15.50 -13.21 6.91
CA ASP A 24 15.19 -14.15 5.82
C ASP A 24 13.78 -13.85 5.31
N ASP A 25 13.70 -13.45 4.04
CA ASP A 25 12.57 -12.88 3.31
C ASP A 25 11.33 -13.79 3.10
N ASP A 26 11.12 -14.85 3.88
CA ASP A 26 10.10 -15.87 3.60
C ASP A 26 9.02 -16.07 4.68
N ASN A 27 9.04 -15.31 5.79
CA ASN A 27 8.04 -15.44 6.87
C ASN A 27 7.23 -14.18 7.14
N CYS A 28 7.00 -13.37 6.12
CA CYS A 28 6.10 -12.23 6.25
C CYS A 28 4.66 -12.66 5.86
N THR A 29 3.68 -12.33 6.70
CA THR A 29 2.27 -12.43 6.33
C THR A 29 1.84 -11.06 5.78
N PRO A 30 1.42 -10.95 4.51
CA PRO A 30 1.02 -9.66 3.97
C PRO A 30 -0.20 -9.14 4.74
N THR A 31 -0.09 -7.92 5.27
CA THR A 31 -1.25 -7.20 5.79
C THR A 31 -2.25 -6.93 4.66
N ALA A 32 -3.49 -6.62 5.00
CA ALA A 32 -4.48 -6.20 4.00
C ALA A 32 -3.95 -5.01 3.17
N VAL A 33 -4.37 -4.94 1.90
CA VAL A 33 -3.93 -3.93 0.93
C VAL A 33 -3.95 -2.49 1.46
N PRO A 34 -5.01 -2.03 2.19
CA PRO A 34 -5.05 -0.66 2.69
C PRO A 34 -3.90 -0.32 3.65
N THR A 35 -3.40 -1.32 4.37
CA THR A 35 -2.23 -1.18 5.25
C THR A 35 -0.92 -1.43 4.49
N ASN A 36 -0.90 -2.43 3.60
CA ASN A 36 0.33 -2.83 2.92
C ASN A 36 0.82 -1.76 1.94
N ILE A 37 -0.08 -1.08 1.24
CA ILE A 37 0.26 -0.07 0.22
C ILE A 37 1.05 1.13 0.78
N ILE A 38 0.97 1.39 2.09
CA ILE A 38 1.65 2.50 2.74
C ILE A 38 3.17 2.30 2.68
N GLY A 39 3.88 3.37 2.31
CA GLY A 39 5.33 3.40 2.17
C GLY A 39 5.79 3.67 0.75
N THR A 40 7.08 3.44 0.50
CA THR A 40 7.73 3.70 -0.78
C THR A 40 7.84 2.41 -1.61
N TRP A 41 7.55 2.54 -2.91
CA TRP A 41 7.52 1.43 -3.86
C TRP A 41 8.27 1.79 -5.14
N ASN A 42 8.93 0.80 -5.73
CA ASN A 42 9.26 0.83 -7.15
C ASN A 42 8.02 0.42 -7.93
N ILE A 43 7.63 1.22 -8.91
CA ILE A 43 6.41 1.05 -9.69
C ILE A 43 6.78 0.70 -11.12
N GLN A 44 6.15 -0.32 -11.68
CA GLN A 44 6.27 -0.70 -13.08
C GLN A 44 4.89 -0.92 -13.69
N ILE A 45 4.59 -0.23 -14.78
CA ILE A 45 3.35 -0.36 -15.54
C ILE A 45 3.70 -0.93 -16.90
N LYS A 46 3.06 -2.03 -17.29
CA LYS A 46 3.32 -2.72 -18.56
C LYS A 46 2.01 -3.19 -19.19
N GLY A 47 1.82 -2.92 -20.47
CA GLY A 47 0.66 -3.39 -21.22
C GLY A 47 0.34 -2.47 -22.38
N LEU A 48 -0.62 -2.86 -23.23
CA LEU A 48 -1.09 -2.04 -24.36
C LEU A 48 0.02 -1.44 -25.25
N GLY A 49 1.18 -2.10 -25.36
CA GLY A 49 2.31 -1.63 -26.16
C GLY A 49 3.19 -0.56 -25.50
N PHE A 50 2.96 -0.21 -24.23
CA PHE A 50 3.79 0.72 -23.47
C PHE A 50 4.38 0.07 -22.20
N SER A 51 5.46 0.67 -21.70
CA SER A 51 6.08 0.29 -20.44
C SER A 51 6.65 1.54 -19.78
N GLU A 52 6.23 1.79 -18.54
CA GLU A 52 6.70 2.90 -17.73
C GLU A 52 7.15 2.39 -16.36
N SER A 53 8.07 3.13 -15.74
CA SER A 53 8.58 2.79 -14.42
C SER A 53 8.99 4.02 -13.65
N GLY A 54 8.90 3.92 -12.34
CA GLY A 54 9.29 4.99 -11.44
C GLY A 54 9.21 4.56 -9.99
N SER A 55 9.05 5.53 -9.10
CA SER A 55 8.83 5.28 -7.68
C SER A 55 7.59 6.02 -7.20
N GLY A 56 7.00 5.55 -6.11
CA GLY A 56 5.90 6.24 -5.46
C GLY A 56 5.92 6.07 -3.95
N THR A 57 5.49 7.10 -3.22
CA THR A 57 5.33 7.07 -1.76
C THR A 57 3.87 7.30 -1.42
N PHE A 58 3.28 6.36 -0.67
CA PHE A 58 1.89 6.39 -0.24
C PHE A 58 1.81 6.61 1.26
N ASN A 59 1.11 7.67 1.67
CA ASN A 59 1.00 8.08 3.06
C ASN A 59 -0.30 7.58 3.68
N ALA A 60 -0.28 7.34 4.99
CA ALA A 60 -1.44 6.86 5.74
C ALA A 60 -2.65 7.83 5.72
N ASP A 61 -2.45 9.09 5.34
CA ASP A 61 -3.51 10.09 5.19
C ASP A 61 -4.24 10.01 3.82
N GLY A 62 -3.87 9.04 2.97
CA GLY A 62 -4.44 8.85 1.65
C GLY A 62 -3.84 9.76 0.58
N THR A 63 -2.73 10.46 0.85
CA THR A 63 -1.96 11.19 -0.17
C THR A 63 -0.85 10.33 -0.75
N PHE A 64 -0.39 10.65 -1.96
CA PHE A 64 0.79 10.01 -2.52
C PHE A 64 1.58 10.97 -3.42
N SER A 65 2.81 10.59 -3.74
CA SER A 65 3.63 11.24 -4.76
C SER A 65 4.36 10.19 -5.59
N THR A 66 4.71 10.52 -6.83
CA THR A 66 5.47 9.65 -7.72
C THR A 66 6.61 10.37 -8.40
N VAL A 67 7.59 9.60 -8.86
CA VAL A 67 8.65 10.05 -9.76
C VAL A 67 8.67 9.09 -10.95
N PRO A 68 8.28 9.52 -12.17
CA PRO A 68 7.82 10.88 -12.51
C PRO A 68 6.43 11.21 -11.88
N GLU A 69 6.09 12.50 -11.80
CA GLU A 69 4.89 13.00 -11.10
C GLU A 69 3.57 12.51 -11.72
N ASP A 70 3.58 12.26 -13.02
CA ASP A 70 2.45 11.81 -13.84
C ASP A 70 2.31 10.28 -13.92
N LEU A 71 3.24 9.52 -13.34
CA LEU A 71 3.37 8.07 -13.51
C LEU A 71 2.06 7.27 -13.31
N LEU A 72 1.25 7.65 -12.33
CA LEU A 72 -0.02 6.95 -12.02
C LEU A 72 -1.25 7.70 -12.51
N ILE A 73 -1.22 9.02 -12.41
CA ILE A 73 -2.31 9.89 -12.80
C ILE A 73 -1.79 11.32 -12.94
N ASP A 74 -1.88 11.86 -14.14
CA ASP A 74 -1.85 13.30 -14.35
C ASP A 74 -3.28 13.84 -14.45
N GLY A 75 -3.49 15.10 -14.11
CA GLY A 75 -4.82 15.70 -14.13
C GLY A 75 -4.84 17.18 -14.44
N GLU A 76 -5.53 17.49 -15.53
CA GLU A 76 -6.08 18.81 -15.83
C GLU A 76 -7.55 18.63 -16.21
N LEU A 77 -8.42 19.51 -15.71
CA LEU A 77 -9.84 19.51 -16.10
C LEU A 77 -10.28 20.94 -16.39
N ASN A 78 -10.73 21.18 -17.62
CA ASN A 78 -11.17 22.50 -18.10
C ASN A 78 -10.10 23.60 -17.89
N GLY A 79 -8.82 23.31 -18.18
CA GLY A 79 -7.72 24.27 -17.99
C GLY A 79 -7.29 24.47 -16.54
N LYS A 80 -7.85 23.73 -15.58
CA LYS A 80 -7.44 23.75 -14.17
C LYS A 80 -6.57 22.53 -13.86
N ALA A 81 -5.36 22.78 -13.37
CA ALA A 81 -4.48 21.74 -12.86
C ALA A 81 -5.07 21.06 -11.60
N LEU A 82 -4.82 19.76 -11.48
CA LEU A 82 -5.26 18.91 -10.37
C LEU A 82 -4.02 18.35 -9.63
N PRO A 83 -3.26 19.20 -8.91
CA PRO A 83 -1.94 18.83 -8.40
C PRO A 83 -2.01 17.92 -7.16
N VAL A 84 -3.14 17.87 -6.45
CA VAL A 84 -3.25 17.09 -5.22
C VAL A 84 -3.54 15.63 -5.58
N LYS A 85 -2.60 14.73 -5.31
CA LYS A 85 -2.74 13.30 -5.58
C LYS A 85 -3.22 12.56 -4.33
N LYS A 86 -4.32 11.82 -4.47
CA LYS A 86 -4.96 11.05 -3.39
C LYS A 86 -5.23 9.62 -3.82
N TYR A 87 -5.23 8.69 -2.87
CA TYR A 87 -5.64 7.32 -3.11
C TYR A 87 -6.63 6.85 -2.04
N VAL A 88 -7.47 5.90 -2.42
CA VAL A 88 -8.31 5.13 -1.50
C VAL A 88 -8.10 3.66 -1.82
N ALA A 89 -7.70 2.89 -0.83
CA ALA A 89 -7.46 1.46 -0.97
C ALA A 89 -8.50 0.68 -0.18
N ASP A 90 -9.06 -0.35 -0.80
CA ASP A 90 -9.83 -1.40 -0.14
C ASP A 90 -9.09 -2.75 -0.28
N SER A 91 -9.74 -3.86 0.09
CA SER A 91 -9.12 -5.20 0.02
C SER A 91 -8.88 -5.72 -1.41
N THR A 92 -9.60 -5.17 -2.38
CA THR A 92 -9.75 -5.67 -3.75
C THR A 92 -9.42 -4.65 -4.83
N SER A 93 -9.35 -3.36 -4.49
CA SER A 93 -9.14 -2.29 -5.46
C SER A 93 -8.43 -1.09 -4.84
N VAL A 94 -7.82 -0.27 -5.69
CA VAL A 94 -7.25 1.02 -5.31
C VAL A 94 -7.71 2.07 -6.32
N THR A 95 -8.29 3.16 -5.82
CA THR A 95 -8.64 4.32 -6.63
C THR A 95 -7.59 5.40 -6.45
N PHE A 96 -6.91 5.79 -7.53
CA PHE A 96 -6.03 6.97 -7.58
C PHE A 96 -6.82 8.18 -8.09
N ARG A 97 -6.56 9.35 -7.52
CA ARG A 97 -7.25 10.60 -7.84
C ARG A 97 -6.27 11.75 -7.96
N ALA A 98 -6.51 12.61 -8.93
CA ALA A 98 -5.93 13.95 -9.01
C ALA A 98 -7.04 14.96 -8.69
N VAL A 99 -6.77 15.89 -7.78
CA VAL A 99 -7.75 16.80 -7.19
C VAL A 99 -7.26 18.24 -7.28
N ALA A 100 -8.17 19.17 -7.55
CA ALA A 100 -7.89 20.60 -7.48
C ALA A 100 -7.58 21.03 -6.04
N ILE A 101 -6.74 22.06 -5.86
CA ILE A 101 -6.38 22.58 -4.52
C ILE A 101 -7.62 23.02 -3.73
N ASP A 102 -8.61 23.59 -4.42
CA ASP A 102 -9.89 24.03 -3.85
C ASP A 102 -10.92 22.91 -3.72
N ASN A 103 -10.58 21.66 -4.06
CA ASN A 103 -11.46 20.49 -4.15
C ASN A 103 -12.67 20.68 -5.10
N SER A 104 -12.63 21.66 -6.01
CA SER A 104 -13.73 21.93 -6.95
C SER A 104 -13.87 20.88 -8.05
N ALA A 105 -12.82 20.09 -8.29
CA ALA A 105 -12.75 19.12 -9.35
C ALA A 105 -11.82 17.96 -9.00
N SER A 106 -12.12 16.78 -9.54
CA SER A 106 -11.26 15.60 -9.44
C SER A 106 -11.45 14.67 -10.63
N ILE A 107 -10.38 13.99 -11.01
CA ILE A 107 -10.42 12.82 -11.88
C ILE A 107 -9.85 11.63 -11.12
N GLY A 108 -10.19 10.41 -11.54
CA GLY A 108 -9.65 9.22 -10.91
C GLY A 108 -9.78 7.98 -11.75
N ASN A 109 -8.93 7.01 -11.43
CA ASN A 109 -8.90 5.69 -12.04
C ASN A 109 -8.86 4.65 -10.92
N THR A 110 -9.64 3.58 -11.05
CA THR A 110 -9.61 2.44 -10.14
C THR A 110 -8.90 1.28 -10.83
N VAL A 111 -8.00 0.63 -10.09
CA VAL A 111 -7.32 -0.60 -10.51
C VAL A 111 -7.67 -1.72 -9.53
N ASP A 112 -7.75 -2.94 -10.04
CA ASP A 112 -8.11 -4.10 -9.22
C ASP A 112 -6.85 -4.76 -8.68
N VAL A 113 -6.87 -5.19 -7.42
CA VAL A 113 -5.78 -5.93 -6.79
C VAL A 113 -5.81 -7.36 -7.31
N LYS A 114 -4.76 -7.76 -8.00
CA LYS A 114 -4.56 -9.12 -8.49
C LYS A 114 -3.81 -9.99 -7.49
N SER A 115 -2.81 -9.43 -6.80
CA SER A 115 -2.13 -10.10 -5.69
C SER A 115 -1.52 -9.11 -4.70
N ASN A 116 -1.38 -9.56 -3.45
CA ASN A 116 -0.86 -8.77 -2.34
C ASN A 116 0.10 -9.64 -1.50
N ALA A 117 1.38 -9.33 -1.60
CA ALA A 117 2.48 -9.90 -0.82
C ALA A 117 3.23 -8.77 -0.10
N CYS A 118 4.06 -9.10 0.89
CA CYS A 118 4.64 -8.08 1.77
C CYS A 118 5.54 -7.10 1.04
N ASN A 119 6.25 -7.57 0.02
CA ASN A 119 7.16 -6.77 -0.79
C ASN A 119 6.65 -6.60 -2.23
N LYS A 120 5.40 -6.99 -2.52
CA LYS A 120 4.85 -6.91 -3.87
C LYS A 120 3.33 -6.77 -3.89
N ILE A 121 2.83 -5.75 -4.58
CA ILE A 121 1.40 -5.62 -4.91
C ILE A 121 1.28 -5.61 -6.43
N VAL A 122 0.39 -6.42 -6.97
CA VAL A 122 0.10 -6.48 -8.40
C VAL A 122 -1.32 -6.03 -8.63
N PHE A 123 -1.48 -5.06 -9.52
CA PHE A 123 -2.77 -4.57 -9.96
C PHE A 123 -3.04 -4.97 -11.39
N ASP A 124 -4.30 -5.31 -11.63
CA ASP A 124 -4.88 -5.42 -12.96
C ASP A 124 -5.36 -4.03 -13.40
N VAL A 125 -4.92 -3.62 -14.59
CA VAL A 125 -5.27 -2.33 -15.18
C VAL A 125 -6.02 -2.60 -16.48
N PHE A 126 -7.18 -1.93 -16.64
CA PHE A 126 -8.07 -2.05 -17.81
C PHE A 126 -8.59 -3.47 -18.07
N GLY A 127 -8.89 -4.26 -17.04
CA GLY A 127 -9.49 -5.59 -17.20
C GLY A 127 -8.55 -6.62 -17.84
N GLY A 128 -7.26 -6.52 -17.55
CA GLY A 128 -6.21 -7.47 -17.90
C GLY A 128 -5.31 -7.01 -19.04
N LEU A 129 -5.58 -5.83 -19.62
CA LEU A 129 -4.83 -5.31 -20.76
C LEU A 129 -3.48 -4.71 -20.37
N ALA A 130 -3.34 -4.30 -19.11
CA ALA A 130 -2.09 -3.88 -18.53
C ALA A 130 -1.95 -4.37 -17.08
N THR A 131 -0.72 -4.40 -16.60
CA THR A 131 -0.37 -4.79 -15.24
C THR A 131 0.48 -3.70 -14.62
N MET A 132 0.14 -3.33 -13.40
CA MET A 132 0.94 -2.43 -12.58
C MET A 132 1.48 -3.18 -11.38
N THR A 133 2.79 -3.17 -11.20
CA THR A 133 3.48 -3.88 -10.12
C THR A 133 4.18 -2.87 -9.21
N PHE A 134 3.89 -2.95 -7.92
CA PHE A 134 4.63 -2.26 -6.88
C PHE A 134 5.56 -3.28 -6.23
N SER A 135 6.85 -2.97 -6.12
CA SER A 135 7.85 -3.84 -5.47
C SER A 135 8.80 -3.04 -4.58
N ARG A 136 9.21 -3.62 -3.45
CA ARG A 136 10.22 -3.07 -2.54
C ARG A 136 11.25 -4.12 -2.18
#